data_AF-A0A3D0NSY7-F1
#
_entry.id   AF-A0A3D0NSY7-F1
#
_cell.length_a   1.000
_cell.length_b   1.000
_cell.length_c   1.000
_cell.angle_alpha   90.00
_cell.angle_beta   90.00
_cell.angle_gamma   90.00
#
_symmetry.space_group_name_H-M   'P 1'
#
loop_
_entity.id
_entity.type
_entity.pdbx_description
1 polymer ?
#
loop_
_entity_poly.entity_id
_entity_poly.type
_entity_poly.pdbx_seq_one_letter_code
_entity_poly.pdbx_strand_id
1 'polypeptide(L)'
;GLMGFRIVTCEGFEADDILGTLAHVCTEQGCECMLATGDRDSLQLVSPCVSVRMAATKFGKPEVTVFDEAKIQEVYGVTPPQLIDIKALQGDTSDCIPGVAGIGPKGAGELIQKYGSLEGVYEHLDAPDLKPAMKKKLEAGKDSAYLSRMLGTIRTDAPINTDLSYYNRQAGDPPAAAAMMRRLELHTLLPKFGLDNVQTAASVPVQEQKPVVTLTYHDTADLNALYEQLKGHPVDLLATVEDGNILSASLSDGQNIWELQAWTEGFVPFMEKLLADETISKRTDNAKALYTAVPCRSIVFDTGLAGYLLNPNASDYSRERLAQEENITPLPCEHDN
;
A
#
# COMPACT_ATOMS: atom_id res chain seq x y z
N GLY A 1 12.70 -13.21 -0.97
CA GLY A 1 12.20 -12.07 -0.16
C GLY A 1 11.41 -12.58 1.03
N LEU A 2 10.87 -11.68 1.86
CA LEU A 2 10.21 -12.02 3.13
C LEU A 2 9.02 -12.97 2.97
N MET A 3 8.39 -13.02 1.79
CA MET A 3 7.26 -13.90 1.51
C MET A 3 7.64 -15.23 0.84
N GLY A 4 8.94 -15.51 0.68
CA GLY A 4 9.45 -16.74 0.06
C GLY A 4 9.55 -16.71 -1.47
N PHE A 5 9.09 -15.63 -2.10
CA PHE A 5 9.23 -15.43 -3.56
C PHE A 5 10.63 -14.94 -3.93
N ARG A 6 11.09 -15.36 -5.11
CA ARG A 6 12.30 -14.85 -5.74
C ARG A 6 12.01 -13.49 -6.40
N ILE A 7 12.97 -12.59 -6.29
CA ILE A 7 12.98 -11.32 -7.03
C ILE A 7 14.09 -11.47 -8.05
N VAL A 8 13.78 -11.18 -9.31
CA VAL A 8 14.72 -11.31 -10.42
C VAL A 8 14.87 -9.94 -11.04
N THR A 9 16.11 -9.53 -11.27
CA THR A 9 16.48 -8.29 -11.91
C THR A 9 17.65 -8.58 -12.83
N CYS A 10 17.65 -8.01 -14.03
CA CYS A 10 18.73 -8.17 -14.99
C CYS A 10 19.03 -6.80 -15.62
N GLU A 11 20.25 -6.30 -15.42
CA GLU A 11 20.66 -5.02 -16.00
C GLU A 11 20.62 -5.07 -17.53
N GLY A 12 20.06 -4.04 -18.16
CA GLY A 12 19.91 -3.97 -19.62
C GLY A 12 18.73 -4.77 -20.19
N PHE A 13 17.88 -5.33 -19.33
CA PHE A 13 16.66 -6.05 -19.72
C PHE A 13 15.46 -5.55 -18.91
N GLU A 14 14.29 -5.57 -19.53
CA GLU A 14 13.05 -5.18 -18.89
C GLU A 14 12.42 -6.36 -18.13
N ALA A 15 11.42 -6.07 -17.29
CA ALA A 15 10.68 -7.11 -16.58
C ALA A 15 9.98 -8.06 -17.57
N ASP A 16 9.46 -7.52 -18.68
CA ASP A 16 8.81 -8.31 -19.71
C ASP A 16 9.79 -9.26 -20.41
N ASP A 17 11.06 -8.88 -20.60
CA ASP A 17 12.10 -9.78 -21.13
C ASP A 17 12.41 -10.94 -20.18
N ILE A 18 12.40 -10.68 -18.87
CA ILE A 18 12.55 -11.73 -17.85
C ILE A 18 11.36 -12.69 -17.91
N LEU A 19 10.13 -12.16 -18.02
CA LEU A 19 8.92 -12.98 -18.20
C LEU A 19 8.95 -13.78 -19.50
N GLY A 20 9.37 -13.16 -20.61
CA GLY A 20 9.51 -13.80 -21.91
C GLY A 20 10.54 -14.93 -21.90
N THR A 21 11.67 -14.72 -21.24
CA THR A 21 12.71 -15.75 -21.08
C THR A 21 12.18 -16.94 -20.28
N LEU A 22 11.50 -16.72 -19.16
CA LEU A 22 10.93 -17.82 -18.37
C LEU A 22 9.77 -18.52 -19.08
N ALA A 23 8.91 -17.78 -19.79
CA ALA A 23 7.83 -18.34 -20.60
C ALA A 23 8.36 -19.23 -21.73
N HIS A 24 9.46 -18.80 -22.37
CA HIS A 24 10.15 -19.58 -23.40
C HIS A 24 10.69 -20.89 -22.82
N VAL A 25 11.38 -20.84 -21.68
CA VAL A 25 11.88 -22.03 -20.98
C VAL A 25 10.74 -22.99 -20.61
N CYS A 26 9.62 -22.49 -20.08
CA CYS A 26 8.44 -23.30 -19.80
C CYS A 26 7.91 -23.99 -21.06
N THR A 27 7.90 -23.28 -22.19
CA THR A 27 7.48 -23.84 -23.48
C THR A 27 8.42 -24.95 -23.94
N GLU A 28 9.73 -24.76 -23.87
CA GLU A 28 10.71 -25.79 -24.24
C GLU A 28 10.60 -27.04 -23.36
N GLN A 29 10.27 -26.86 -22.08
CA GLN A 29 10.12 -27.96 -21.10
C GLN A 29 8.71 -28.55 -21.05
N GLY A 30 7.75 -28.02 -21.81
CA GLY A 30 6.35 -28.44 -21.78
C GLY A 30 5.65 -28.21 -20.43
N CYS A 31 6.10 -27.21 -19.67
CA CYS A 31 5.54 -26.84 -18.37
C CYS A 31 4.41 -25.81 -18.54
N GLU A 32 3.36 -25.94 -17.74
CA GLU A 32 2.30 -24.93 -17.69
C GLU A 32 2.84 -23.65 -17.05
N CYS A 33 2.61 -22.51 -17.71
CA CYS A 33 3.06 -21.19 -17.30
C CYS A 33 1.92 -20.18 -17.38
N MET A 34 1.78 -19.37 -16.32
CA MET A 34 0.82 -18.28 -16.26
C MET A 34 1.54 -16.98 -15.92
N LEU A 35 1.57 -16.06 -16.87
CA LEU A 35 2.11 -14.71 -16.67
C LEU A 35 1.03 -13.81 -16.07
N ALA A 36 1.29 -13.22 -14.90
CA ALA A 36 0.36 -12.28 -14.26
C ALA A 36 0.90 -10.84 -14.43
N THR A 37 0.35 -10.12 -15.41
CA THR A 37 0.77 -8.76 -15.76
C THR A 37 -0.41 -7.91 -16.19
N GLY A 38 -0.28 -6.59 -16.06
CA GLY A 38 -1.23 -5.62 -16.64
C GLY A 38 -0.85 -5.20 -18.05
N ASP A 39 0.33 -5.60 -18.53
CA ASP A 39 0.83 -5.25 -19.85
C ASP A 39 0.23 -6.18 -20.94
N ARG A 40 -0.25 -5.55 -22.02
CA ARG A 40 -0.80 -6.28 -23.17
C ARG A 40 0.28 -6.77 -24.11
N ASP A 41 1.49 -6.24 -24.06
CA ASP A 41 2.59 -6.67 -24.91
C ASP A 41 2.98 -8.13 -24.62
N SER A 42 2.84 -8.54 -23.36
CA SER A 42 3.03 -9.93 -22.94
C SER A 42 2.09 -10.92 -23.64
N LEU A 43 1.01 -10.48 -24.29
CA LEU A 43 0.15 -11.35 -25.09
C LEU A 43 0.90 -12.00 -26.26
N GLN A 44 1.99 -11.39 -26.75
CA GLN A 44 2.84 -12.00 -27.78
C GLN A 44 3.54 -13.29 -27.31
N LEU A 45 3.64 -13.49 -25.99
CA LEU A 45 4.28 -14.67 -25.37
C LEU A 45 3.34 -15.86 -25.20
N VAL A 46 2.04 -15.70 -25.48
CA VAL A 46 1.06 -16.79 -25.35
C VAL A 46 1.42 -17.94 -26.30
N SER A 47 1.35 -19.15 -25.77
CA SER A 47 1.66 -20.40 -26.47
C SER A 47 0.74 -21.51 -25.92
N PRO A 48 0.76 -22.74 -26.47
CA PRO A 48 -0.07 -23.84 -25.96
C PRO A 48 0.07 -24.13 -24.46
N CYS A 49 1.19 -23.76 -23.84
CA CYS A 49 1.44 -23.95 -22.39
C CYS A 49 1.61 -22.64 -21.62
N VAL A 50 1.63 -21.49 -22.29
CA VAL A 50 1.79 -20.17 -21.68
C VAL A 50 0.49 -19.39 -21.83
N SER A 51 -0.10 -18.96 -20.72
CA SER A 51 -1.25 -18.06 -20.68
C SER A 51 -0.91 -16.73 -19.99
N VAL A 52 -1.64 -15.68 -20.33
CA VAL A 52 -1.51 -14.36 -19.67
C VAL A 52 -2.77 -14.04 -18.88
N ARG A 53 -2.61 -13.82 -17.58
CA ARG A 53 -3.70 -13.42 -16.67
C ARG A 53 -3.64 -11.92 -16.43
N MET A 54 -4.53 -11.19 -17.09
CA MET A 54 -4.67 -9.74 -16.92
C MET A 54 -5.74 -9.41 -15.90
N ALA A 55 -5.35 -8.65 -14.87
CA ALA A 55 -6.27 -8.06 -13.91
C ALA A 55 -6.59 -6.62 -14.33
N ALA A 56 -7.87 -6.30 -14.50
CA ALA A 56 -8.36 -4.97 -14.81
C ALA A 56 -9.45 -4.57 -13.82
N THR A 57 -9.66 -3.27 -13.65
CA THR A 57 -10.84 -2.76 -12.93
C THR A 57 -11.82 -2.22 -13.96
N LYS A 58 -12.98 -2.87 -14.11
CA LYS A 58 -14.07 -2.41 -14.98
C LYS A 58 -15.27 -2.03 -14.12
N PHE A 59 -15.76 -0.80 -14.29
CA PHE A 59 -16.90 -0.27 -13.54
C PHE A 59 -16.76 -0.43 -12.01
N GLY A 60 -15.55 -0.21 -11.49
CA GLY A 60 -15.24 -0.34 -10.05
C GLY A 60 -15.17 -1.78 -9.53
N LYS A 61 -15.26 -2.79 -10.41
CA LYS A 61 -15.14 -4.21 -10.03
C LYS A 61 -13.84 -4.80 -10.60
N PRO A 62 -13.10 -5.59 -9.81
CA PRO A 62 -11.97 -6.35 -10.31
C PRO A 62 -12.48 -7.42 -11.27
N GLU A 63 -11.99 -7.40 -12.51
CA GLU A 63 -12.21 -8.40 -13.54
C GLU A 63 -10.87 -9.01 -13.88
N VAL A 64 -10.82 -10.34 -13.96
CA VAL A 64 -9.61 -11.05 -14.35
C VAL A 64 -9.91 -11.83 -15.62
N THR A 65 -9.14 -11.57 -16.66
CA THR A 65 -9.25 -12.26 -17.94
C THR A 65 -7.99 -13.08 -18.17
N VAL A 66 -8.16 -14.35 -18.50
CA VAL A 66 -7.06 -15.22 -18.94
C VAL A 66 -7.06 -15.21 -20.46
N PHE A 67 -5.90 -14.88 -21.04
CA PHE A 67 -5.64 -14.92 -22.47
C PHE A 67 -4.80 -16.16 -22.78
N ASP A 68 -5.45 -17.11 -23.44
CA ASP A 68 -4.84 -18.20 -24.20
C ASP A 68 -4.95 -17.91 -25.71
N GLU A 69 -4.48 -18.83 -26.55
CA GLU A 69 -4.55 -18.66 -28.02
C GLU A 69 -5.98 -18.46 -28.52
N ALA A 70 -6.94 -19.18 -27.95
CA ALA A 70 -8.35 -19.08 -28.33
C ALA A 70 -8.93 -17.71 -27.99
N LYS A 71 -8.61 -17.17 -26.80
CA LYS A 71 -9.07 -15.85 -26.37
C LYS A 71 -8.43 -14.74 -27.18
N ILE A 72 -7.16 -14.87 -27.55
CA ILE A 72 -6.50 -13.91 -28.44
C ILE A 72 -7.18 -13.94 -29.82
N GLN A 73 -7.46 -15.12 -30.37
CA GLN A 73 -8.18 -15.25 -31.63
C GLN A 73 -9.60 -14.65 -31.55
N GLU A 74 -10.32 -14.85 -30.45
CA GLU A 74 -11.65 -14.27 -30.23
C GLU A 74 -11.62 -12.73 -30.21
N VAL A 75 -10.66 -12.15 -29.49
CA VAL A 75 -10.61 -10.70 -29.23
C VAL A 75 -9.94 -9.92 -30.37
N TYR A 76 -8.86 -10.47 -30.92
CA TYR A 76 -8.01 -9.77 -31.90
C TYR A 76 -8.10 -10.36 -33.31
N GLY A 77 -8.66 -11.56 -33.48
CA GLY A 77 -8.76 -12.21 -34.78
C GLY A 77 -7.44 -12.70 -35.36
N VAL A 78 -6.38 -12.76 -34.54
CA VAL A 78 -5.01 -13.09 -34.95
C VAL A 78 -4.36 -14.05 -33.95
N THR A 79 -3.20 -14.59 -34.30
CA THR A 79 -2.36 -15.41 -33.42
C THR A 79 -1.47 -14.54 -32.52
N PRO A 80 -0.90 -15.08 -31.43
CA PRO A 80 -0.01 -14.32 -30.55
C PRO A 80 1.19 -13.65 -31.28
N PRO A 81 1.93 -14.35 -32.17
CA PRO A 81 3.04 -13.73 -32.93
C PRO A 81 2.59 -12.60 -33.87
N GLN A 82 1.32 -12.58 -34.28
CA GLN A 82 0.80 -11.52 -35.15
C GLN A 82 0.52 -10.22 -34.38
N LEU A 83 0.38 -10.27 -33.05
CA LEU A 83 0.16 -9.07 -32.24
C LEU A 83 1.34 -8.10 -32.32
N ILE A 84 2.57 -8.62 -32.34
CA ILE A 84 3.76 -7.77 -32.49
C ILE A 84 3.86 -7.16 -33.90
N ASP A 85 3.43 -7.88 -34.93
CA ASP A 85 3.37 -7.32 -36.29
C ASP A 85 2.29 -6.23 -36.44
N ILE A 86 1.17 -6.37 -35.72
CA ILE A 86 0.17 -5.29 -35.62
C ILE A 86 0.80 -4.07 -34.92
N LYS A 87 1.49 -4.27 -33.80
CA LYS A 87 2.17 -3.20 -33.06
C LYS A 87 3.24 -2.52 -33.93
N ALA A 88 3.97 -3.28 -34.73
CA ALA A 88 4.98 -2.79 -35.67
C ALA A 88 4.41 -1.80 -36.70
N LEU A 89 3.19 -2.04 -37.19
CA LEU A 89 2.53 -1.15 -38.15
C LEU A 89 1.82 0.03 -37.48
N GLN A 90 1.13 -0.21 -36.36
CA GLN A 90 0.32 0.81 -35.70
C GLN A 90 1.15 1.79 -34.84
N GLY A 91 2.31 1.34 -34.36
CA GLY A 91 3.13 2.03 -33.36
C GLY A 91 2.60 1.90 -31.94
N ASP A 92 3.29 2.53 -31.00
CA ASP A 92 2.83 2.71 -29.62
C ASP A 92 3.34 4.01 -29.03
N THR A 93 2.42 4.94 -28.79
CA THR A 93 2.78 6.25 -28.27
C THR A 93 3.19 6.24 -26.80
N SER A 94 2.76 5.26 -25.98
CA SER A 94 3.23 5.19 -24.59
C SER A 94 4.71 4.85 -24.51
N ASP A 95 5.17 3.99 -25.43
CA ASP A 95 6.52 3.45 -25.46
C ASP A 95 7.42 4.14 -26.50
N CYS A 96 6.93 5.25 -27.07
CA CYS A 96 7.61 5.98 -28.15
C CYS A 96 7.96 5.11 -29.38
N ILE A 97 7.19 4.06 -29.64
CA ILE A 97 7.31 3.18 -30.80
C ILE A 97 6.62 3.87 -31.99
N PRO A 98 7.35 4.17 -33.09
CA PRO A 98 6.85 5.09 -34.12
C PRO A 98 5.77 4.50 -35.03
N GLY A 99 5.83 3.20 -35.33
CA GLY A 99 4.96 2.54 -36.29
C GLY A 99 5.09 3.08 -37.72
N VAL A 100 4.08 2.87 -38.55
CA VAL A 100 3.95 3.48 -39.88
C VAL A 100 3.01 4.68 -39.81
N ALA A 101 3.52 5.86 -40.15
CA ALA A 101 2.77 7.11 -40.09
C ALA A 101 1.42 7.02 -40.84
N GLY A 102 0.33 7.20 -40.10
CA GLY A 102 -1.03 7.18 -40.64
C GLY A 102 -1.63 5.79 -40.85
N ILE A 103 -1.04 4.74 -40.27
CA ILE A 103 -1.66 3.43 -40.09
C ILE A 103 -1.98 3.26 -38.60
N GLY A 104 -3.26 3.21 -38.25
CA GLY A 104 -3.70 2.97 -36.87
C GLY A 104 -4.08 1.51 -36.62
N PRO A 105 -4.52 1.17 -35.39
CA PRO A 105 -4.76 -0.23 -34.97
C PRO A 105 -5.67 -1.03 -35.89
N LYS A 106 -6.77 -0.43 -36.36
CA LYS A 106 -7.68 -1.08 -37.31
C LYS A 106 -7.00 -1.43 -38.64
N GLY A 107 -6.23 -0.49 -39.21
CA GLY A 107 -5.56 -0.70 -40.48
C GLY A 107 -4.42 -1.71 -40.38
N ALA A 108 -3.67 -1.67 -39.28
CA ALA A 108 -2.64 -2.67 -38.99
C ALA A 108 -3.25 -4.06 -38.82
N GLY A 109 -4.31 -4.19 -38.02
CA GLY A 109 -5.04 -5.45 -37.83
C GLY A 109 -5.57 -6.04 -39.13
N GLU A 110 -6.24 -5.25 -39.97
CA GLU A 110 -6.74 -5.70 -41.29
C GLU A 110 -5.60 -6.19 -42.21
N LEU A 111 -4.45 -5.53 -42.20
CA LEU A 111 -3.29 -5.92 -42.99
C LEU A 111 -2.69 -7.25 -42.51
N ILE A 112 -2.49 -7.41 -41.19
CA ILE A 112 -1.89 -8.63 -40.62
C ILE A 112 -2.84 -9.81 -40.71
N GLN A 113 -4.14 -9.63 -40.45
CA GLN A 113 -5.13 -10.71 -40.65
C GLN A 113 -5.15 -11.20 -42.11
N LYS A 114 -4.95 -10.30 -43.07
CA LYS A 114 -5.01 -10.63 -44.49
C LYS A 114 -3.71 -11.26 -45.01
N TYR A 115 -2.56 -10.70 -44.65
CA TYR A 115 -1.27 -11.09 -45.21
C TYR A 115 -0.41 -11.92 -44.27
N GLY A 116 -0.89 -12.19 -43.06
CA GLY A 116 -0.32 -13.16 -42.12
C GLY A 116 0.83 -12.62 -41.27
N SER A 117 1.70 -11.76 -41.79
CA SER A 117 2.84 -11.20 -41.05
C SER A 117 3.26 -9.84 -41.60
N LEU A 118 4.18 -9.16 -40.90
CA LEU A 118 4.80 -7.94 -41.40
C LEU A 118 5.50 -8.17 -42.75
N GLU A 119 6.26 -9.25 -42.89
CA GLU A 119 6.86 -9.67 -44.16
C GLU A 119 5.79 -9.86 -45.24
N GLY A 120 4.72 -10.59 -44.92
CA GLY A 120 3.63 -10.84 -45.87
C GLY A 120 2.99 -9.54 -46.38
N VAL A 121 2.85 -8.53 -45.54
CA VAL A 121 2.38 -7.19 -45.96
C VAL A 121 3.31 -6.56 -46.99
N TYR A 122 4.63 -6.63 -46.75
CA TYR A 122 5.63 -6.02 -47.64
C TYR A 122 5.87 -6.81 -48.92
N GLU A 123 5.64 -8.12 -48.92
CA GLU A 123 5.67 -8.95 -50.13
C GLU A 123 4.46 -8.70 -51.06
N HIS A 124 3.34 -8.20 -50.51
CA HIS A 124 2.08 -7.98 -51.23
C HIS A 124 1.77 -6.50 -51.49
N LEU A 125 2.77 -5.61 -51.54
CA LEU A 125 2.57 -4.18 -51.82
C LEU A 125 1.93 -3.91 -53.20
N ASP A 126 2.07 -4.83 -54.15
CA ASP A 126 1.50 -4.71 -55.50
C ASP A 126 0.14 -5.42 -55.65
N ALA A 127 -0.45 -5.91 -54.56
CA ALA A 127 -1.75 -6.56 -54.59
C ALA A 127 -2.82 -5.59 -55.13
N PRO A 128 -3.69 -6.02 -56.08
CA PRO A 128 -4.63 -5.15 -56.77
C PRO A 128 -5.70 -4.52 -55.87
N ASP A 129 -5.92 -5.10 -54.70
CA ASP A 129 -6.88 -4.65 -53.69
C ASP A 129 -6.24 -3.81 -52.58
N LEU A 130 -4.91 -3.60 -52.59
CA LEU A 130 -4.24 -2.65 -51.72
C LEU A 130 -4.40 -1.23 -52.27
N LYS A 131 -5.07 -0.36 -51.50
CA LYS A 131 -5.30 1.03 -51.92
C LYS A 131 -3.96 1.76 -52.17
N PRO A 132 -3.83 2.55 -53.27
CA PRO A 132 -2.57 3.25 -53.57
C PRO A 132 -2.05 4.15 -52.44
N ALA A 133 -2.94 4.78 -51.68
CA ALA A 133 -2.57 5.60 -50.53
C ALA A 133 -1.98 4.77 -49.37
N MET A 134 -2.46 3.54 -49.16
CA MET A 134 -1.92 2.63 -48.16
C MET A 134 -0.54 2.12 -48.57
N LYS A 135 -0.40 1.73 -49.84
CA LYS A 135 0.89 1.33 -50.44
C LYS A 135 1.96 2.39 -50.20
N LYS A 136 1.67 3.66 -50.54
CA LYS A 136 2.61 4.78 -50.35
C LYS A 136 3.04 4.97 -48.89
N LYS A 137 2.13 4.77 -47.92
CA LYS A 137 2.46 4.84 -46.49
C LYS A 137 3.39 3.71 -46.06
N LEU A 138 3.07 2.48 -46.47
CA LEU A 138 3.88 1.30 -46.16
C LEU A 138 5.29 1.41 -46.75
N GLU A 139 5.41 1.83 -48.02
CA GLU A 139 6.70 2.07 -48.67
C GLU A 139 7.54 3.12 -47.92
N ALA A 140 6.94 4.27 -47.58
CA ALA A 140 7.63 5.33 -46.85
C ALA A 140 7.97 4.96 -45.41
N GLY A 141 7.18 4.09 -44.78
CA GLY A 141 7.32 3.70 -43.37
C GLY A 141 8.01 2.35 -43.15
N LYS A 142 8.58 1.72 -44.18
CA LYS A 142 9.14 0.36 -44.09
C LYS A 142 10.15 0.21 -42.94
N ASP A 143 11.19 1.03 -42.94
CA ASP A 143 12.23 0.96 -41.92
C ASP A 143 11.68 1.24 -40.51
N SER A 144 10.71 2.15 -40.41
CA SER A 144 10.02 2.46 -39.16
C SER A 144 9.21 1.27 -38.64
N ALA A 145 8.56 0.51 -39.52
CA ALA A 145 7.81 -0.68 -39.14
C ALA A 145 8.73 -1.77 -38.59
N TYR A 146 9.84 -2.07 -39.28
CA TYR A 146 10.81 -3.07 -38.81
C TYR A 146 11.50 -2.63 -37.52
N LEU A 147 11.84 -1.35 -37.39
CA LEU A 147 12.36 -0.80 -36.13
C LEU A 147 11.34 -0.95 -35.01
N SER A 148 10.07 -0.61 -35.26
CA SER A 148 8.98 -0.73 -34.29
C SER A 148 8.75 -2.16 -33.85
N ARG A 149 8.86 -3.12 -34.78
CA ARG A 149 8.81 -4.54 -34.45
C ARG A 149 9.94 -4.92 -33.51
N MET A 150 11.17 -4.53 -33.83
CA MET A 150 12.34 -4.82 -33.00
C MET A 150 12.18 -4.25 -31.59
N LEU A 151 11.72 -3.00 -31.47
CA LEU A 151 11.52 -2.33 -30.18
C LEU A 151 10.40 -2.96 -29.34
N GLY A 152 9.30 -3.40 -29.97
CA GLY A 152 8.16 -4.00 -29.24
C GLY A 152 8.28 -5.51 -29.02
N THR A 153 9.28 -6.17 -29.61
CA THR A 153 9.45 -7.62 -29.45
C THR A 153 10.08 -7.89 -28.09
N ILE A 154 9.36 -8.63 -27.24
CA ILE A 154 9.89 -9.05 -25.95
C ILE A 154 11.03 -10.04 -26.18
N ARG A 155 12.17 -9.80 -25.53
CA ARG A 155 13.30 -10.71 -25.59
C ARG A 155 13.07 -11.94 -24.73
N THR A 156 13.58 -13.08 -25.20
CA THR A 156 13.47 -14.37 -24.51
C THR A 156 14.84 -14.96 -24.14
N ASP A 157 15.88 -14.11 -24.13
CA ASP A 157 17.28 -14.48 -23.97
C ASP A 157 17.97 -13.69 -22.84
N ALA A 158 17.21 -13.23 -21.84
CA ALA A 158 17.77 -12.56 -20.68
C ALA A 158 18.74 -13.51 -19.93
N PRO A 159 19.94 -13.06 -19.52
CA PRO A 159 20.94 -13.90 -18.85
C PRO A 159 20.59 -14.15 -17.37
N ILE A 160 19.46 -14.82 -17.15
CA ILE A 160 18.93 -15.21 -15.84
C ILE A 160 19.05 -16.73 -15.64
N ASN A 161 18.78 -17.21 -14.42
CA ASN A 161 18.74 -18.64 -14.17
C ASN A 161 17.55 -19.28 -14.91
N THR A 162 17.78 -20.30 -15.73
CA THR A 162 16.72 -20.99 -16.50
C THR A 162 16.28 -22.30 -15.86
N ASP A 163 16.84 -22.69 -14.71
CA ASP A 163 16.32 -23.79 -13.90
C ASP A 163 15.04 -23.36 -13.19
N LEU A 164 13.89 -23.88 -13.64
CA LEU A 164 12.58 -23.54 -13.04
C LEU A 164 12.51 -23.89 -11.54
N SER A 165 13.26 -24.90 -11.09
CA SER A 165 13.26 -25.30 -9.68
C SER A 165 13.90 -24.25 -8.76
N TYR A 166 14.77 -23.39 -9.30
CA TYR A 166 15.36 -22.25 -8.60
C TYR A 166 14.29 -21.24 -8.11
N TYR A 167 13.17 -21.16 -8.84
CA TYR A 167 12.06 -20.24 -8.58
C TYR A 167 10.98 -20.82 -7.66
N ASN A 168 11.14 -22.06 -7.22
CA ASN A 168 10.26 -22.64 -6.21
C ASN A 168 10.20 -21.74 -4.97
N ARG A 169 8.98 -21.44 -4.52
CA ARG A 169 8.74 -20.63 -3.32
C ARG A 169 9.46 -21.28 -2.15
N GLN A 170 10.32 -20.50 -1.50
CA GLN A 170 11.05 -20.92 -0.31
C GLN A 170 10.26 -20.59 0.95
N ALA A 171 10.72 -21.09 2.10
CA ALA A 171 10.29 -20.55 3.38
C ALA A 171 10.63 -19.04 3.42
N GLY A 172 9.63 -18.21 3.65
CA GLY A 172 9.81 -16.77 3.88
C GLY A 172 10.24 -16.48 5.32
N ASP A 173 10.08 -15.23 5.72
CA ASP A 173 10.22 -14.75 7.10
C ASP A 173 8.90 -14.07 7.51
N PRO A 174 7.91 -14.85 8.01
CA PRO A 174 6.62 -14.31 8.43
C PRO A 174 6.73 -13.21 9.49
N PRO A 175 7.59 -13.31 10.53
CA PRO A 175 7.83 -12.22 11.47
C PRO A 175 8.30 -10.93 10.80
N ALA A 176 9.30 -10.99 9.92
CA ALA A 176 9.78 -9.78 9.22
C ALA A 176 8.75 -9.23 8.23
N ALA A 177 8.00 -10.11 7.54
CA ALA A 177 6.92 -9.71 6.64
C ALA A 177 5.80 -8.97 7.40
N ALA A 178 5.37 -9.51 8.54
CA ALA A 178 4.36 -8.87 9.39
C ALA A 178 4.84 -7.52 9.92
N ALA A 179 6.10 -7.42 10.35
CA ALA A 179 6.70 -6.17 10.83
C ALA A 179 6.72 -5.11 9.71
N MET A 180 7.12 -5.51 8.50
CA MET A 180 7.13 -4.62 7.35
C MET A 180 5.72 -4.16 6.97
N MET A 181 4.73 -5.04 6.95
CA MET A 181 3.34 -4.68 6.65
C MET A 181 2.76 -3.73 7.70
N ARG A 182 3.02 -3.95 9.00
CA ARG A 182 2.59 -3.03 10.06
C ARG A 182 3.26 -1.66 9.93
N ARG A 183 4.58 -1.62 9.67
CA ARG A 183 5.33 -0.37 9.45
C ARG A 183 4.82 0.44 8.25
N LEU A 184 4.30 -0.24 7.23
CA LEU A 184 3.70 0.37 6.05
C LEU A 184 2.18 0.57 6.16
N GLU A 185 1.60 0.35 7.36
CA GLU A 185 0.16 0.46 7.64
C GLU A 185 -0.74 -0.44 6.76
N LEU A 186 -0.19 -1.54 6.24
CA LEU A 186 -0.90 -2.51 5.38
C LEU A 186 -1.75 -3.51 6.20
N HIS A 187 -2.51 -3.01 7.18
CA HIS A 187 -3.21 -3.83 8.17
C HIS A 187 -4.19 -4.84 7.56
N THR A 188 -4.84 -4.47 6.45
CA THR A 188 -5.82 -5.33 5.76
C THR A 188 -5.18 -6.49 5.00
N LEU A 189 -3.86 -6.45 4.75
CA LEU A 189 -3.12 -7.52 4.07
C LEU A 189 -2.63 -8.60 5.04
N LEU A 190 -2.36 -8.24 6.30
CA LEU A 190 -1.94 -9.20 7.33
C LEU A 190 -2.84 -10.44 7.40
N PRO A 191 -4.18 -10.33 7.57
CA PRO A 191 -5.04 -11.53 7.62
C PRO A 191 -5.10 -12.27 6.28
N LYS A 192 -4.99 -11.57 5.13
CA LYS A 192 -4.98 -12.21 3.81
C LYS A 192 -3.77 -13.12 3.59
N PHE A 193 -2.66 -12.81 4.26
CA PHE A 193 -1.44 -13.60 4.22
C PHE A 193 -1.26 -14.50 5.46
N GLY A 194 -2.21 -14.54 6.39
CA GLY A 194 -2.12 -15.31 7.64
C GLY A 194 -1.02 -14.79 8.59
N LEU A 195 -0.78 -13.48 8.59
CA LEU A 195 0.28 -12.80 9.34
C LEU A 195 -0.26 -11.97 10.52
N ASP A 196 -1.56 -11.97 10.74
CA ASP A 196 -2.25 -11.21 11.79
C ASP A 196 -1.76 -11.59 13.20
N ASN A 197 -1.61 -12.89 13.47
CA ASN A 197 -1.18 -13.41 14.76
C ASN A 197 0.33 -13.69 14.87
N VAL A 198 1.11 -13.29 13.86
CA VAL A 198 2.56 -13.51 13.88
C VAL A 198 3.22 -12.50 14.81
N GLN A 199 3.89 -13.02 15.84
CA GLN A 199 4.78 -12.25 16.70
C GLN A 199 5.98 -11.79 15.86
N THR A 200 6.15 -10.48 15.75
CA THR A 200 7.22 -9.87 14.96
C THR A 200 8.51 -9.87 15.77
N ALA A 201 9.64 -10.25 15.17
CA ALA A 201 10.96 -10.12 15.81
C ALA A 201 11.36 -8.65 16.09
N ALA A 202 10.63 -7.67 15.55
CA ALA A 202 10.72 -6.26 15.97
C ALA A 202 10.13 -5.99 17.37
N SER A 203 9.52 -7.00 18.00
CA SER A 203 9.42 -7.12 19.45
C SER A 203 10.58 -7.95 20.00
N VAL A 204 11.81 -7.74 19.51
CA VAL A 204 12.89 -7.67 20.49
C VAL A 204 12.47 -6.51 21.38
N PRO A 205 12.15 -6.74 22.66
CA PRO A 205 12.12 -5.62 23.56
C PRO A 205 13.52 -5.02 23.41
N VAL A 206 13.62 -3.83 22.83
CA VAL A 206 14.58 -2.91 23.44
C VAL A 206 14.11 -2.94 24.89
N GLN A 207 14.89 -3.61 25.75
CA GLN A 207 14.81 -3.34 27.17
C GLN A 207 15.23 -1.88 27.32
N GLU A 208 14.40 -0.95 26.85
CA GLU A 208 14.18 0.23 27.64
C GLU A 208 13.69 -0.36 28.95
N GLN A 209 14.55 -0.27 29.95
CA GLN A 209 14.10 -0.30 31.33
C GLN A 209 12.98 0.73 31.39
N LYS A 210 11.73 0.27 31.18
CA LYS A 210 10.56 1.05 31.52
C LYS A 210 10.80 1.44 32.97
N PRO A 211 10.94 2.74 33.30
CA PRO A 211 11.04 3.11 34.69
C PRO A 211 9.83 2.47 35.36
N VAL A 212 10.09 1.63 36.37
CA VAL A 212 9.03 1.17 37.25
C VAL A 212 8.62 2.43 38.01
N VAL A 213 7.64 3.15 37.47
CA VAL A 213 7.05 4.30 38.14
C VAL A 213 6.08 3.71 39.15
N THR A 214 6.50 3.68 40.41
CA THR A 214 5.57 3.43 41.51
C THR A 214 4.70 4.66 41.67
N LEU A 215 3.43 4.55 41.29
CA LEU A 215 2.45 5.61 41.49
C LEU A 215 1.75 5.39 42.82
N THR A 216 1.63 6.44 43.63
CA THR A 216 0.84 6.39 44.87
C THR A 216 -0.55 6.93 44.60
N TYR A 217 -1.57 6.09 44.83
CA TYR A 217 -2.96 6.50 44.77
C TYR A 217 -3.38 7.17 46.08
N HIS A 218 -4.04 8.32 45.98
CA HIS A 218 -4.55 9.04 47.14
C HIS A 218 -6.05 9.26 47.00
N ASP A 219 -6.80 8.81 48.00
CA ASP A 219 -8.18 9.21 48.23
C ASP A 219 -8.15 10.54 49.00
N THR A 220 -8.05 11.66 48.28
CA THR A 220 -7.84 12.96 48.93
C THR A 220 -9.15 13.58 49.37
N ALA A 221 -9.31 13.77 50.68
CA ALA A 221 -10.41 14.53 51.28
C ALA A 221 -10.15 16.05 51.36
N ASP A 222 -8.91 16.51 51.17
CA ASP A 222 -8.52 17.94 51.24
C ASP A 222 -8.02 18.49 49.90
N LEU A 223 -8.95 19.07 49.14
CA LEU A 223 -8.67 19.67 47.83
C LEU A 223 -7.81 20.93 47.90
N ASN A 224 -7.77 21.63 49.04
CA ASN A 224 -6.91 22.82 49.18
C ASN A 224 -5.46 22.43 49.33
N ALA A 225 -5.17 21.40 50.14
CA ALA A 225 -3.83 20.86 50.28
C ALA A 225 -3.31 20.33 48.92
N LEU A 226 -4.17 19.62 48.18
CA LEU A 226 -3.85 19.15 46.83
C LEU A 226 -3.53 20.30 45.89
N TYR A 227 -4.35 21.36 45.86
CA TYR A 227 -4.10 22.51 45.00
C TYR A 227 -2.73 23.16 45.28
N GLU A 228 -2.39 23.36 46.56
CA GLU A 228 -1.08 23.95 46.91
C GLU A 228 0.09 23.01 46.57
N GLN A 229 -0.11 21.69 46.60
CA GLN A 229 0.88 20.72 46.13
C GLN A 229 1.10 20.80 44.62
N LEU A 230 0.03 20.92 43.83
CA LEU A 230 0.11 20.97 42.37
C LEU A 230 0.62 22.32 41.84
N LYS A 231 0.56 23.36 42.66
CA LYS A 231 0.93 24.72 42.27
C LYS A 231 2.39 24.80 41.81
N GLY A 232 2.58 25.41 40.64
CA GLY A 232 3.91 25.56 40.03
C GLY A 232 4.51 24.28 39.44
N HIS A 233 3.77 23.16 39.41
CA HIS A 233 4.22 21.89 38.84
C HIS A 233 3.35 21.51 37.63
N PRO A 234 3.89 20.81 36.62
CA PRO A 234 3.07 20.27 35.54
C PRO A 234 2.11 19.19 36.04
N VAL A 235 0.89 19.19 35.50
CA VAL A 235 -0.17 18.25 35.86
C VAL A 235 -0.73 17.56 34.62
N ASP A 236 -0.81 16.24 34.67
CA ASP A 236 -1.59 15.44 33.74
C ASP A 236 -3.03 15.38 34.24
N LEU A 237 -3.98 15.76 33.39
CA LEU A 237 -5.41 15.82 33.69
C LEU A 237 -6.20 15.03 32.67
N LEU A 238 -6.91 14.02 33.14
CA LEU A 238 -7.94 13.31 32.40
C LEU A 238 -9.28 13.61 33.05
N ALA A 239 -10.27 14.04 32.27
CA ALA A 239 -11.57 14.42 32.79
C ALA A 239 -12.70 13.84 31.96
N THR A 240 -13.75 13.38 32.63
CA THR A 240 -15.01 13.05 31.99
C THR A 240 -15.90 14.28 32.00
N VAL A 241 -16.26 14.79 30.83
CA VAL A 241 -17.14 15.96 30.69
C VAL A 241 -18.41 15.56 29.97
N GLU A 242 -19.56 15.87 30.56
CA GLU A 242 -20.88 15.63 29.99
C GLU A 242 -21.74 16.88 30.15
N ASP A 243 -22.41 17.31 29.07
CA ASP A 243 -23.26 18.51 29.04
C ASP A 243 -22.59 19.78 29.62
N GLY A 244 -21.29 19.94 29.39
CA GLY A 244 -20.51 21.07 29.90
C GLY A 244 -20.18 21.00 31.39
N ASN A 245 -20.35 19.84 32.03
CA ASN A 245 -19.99 19.63 33.44
C ASN A 245 -18.90 18.57 33.56
N ILE A 246 -17.90 18.82 34.41
CA ILE A 246 -16.88 17.82 34.73
C ILE A 246 -17.47 16.86 35.76
N LEU A 247 -17.59 15.59 35.41
CA LEU A 247 -18.16 14.54 36.27
C LEU A 247 -17.09 13.85 37.13
N SER A 248 -15.89 13.70 36.58
CA SER A 248 -14.74 13.16 37.29
C SER A 248 -13.45 13.71 36.70
N ALA A 249 -12.38 13.69 37.49
CA ALA A 249 -11.05 14.07 37.08
C ALA A 249 -10.01 13.15 37.72
N SER A 250 -9.09 12.65 36.90
CA SER A 250 -7.86 12.01 37.36
C SER A 250 -6.70 12.97 37.14
N LEU A 251 -5.95 13.25 38.20
CA LEU A 251 -4.80 14.15 38.21
C LEU A 251 -3.52 13.36 38.48
N SER A 252 -2.42 13.74 37.83
CA SER A 252 -1.10 13.24 38.18
C SER A 252 -0.02 14.32 38.08
N ASP A 253 0.93 14.27 39.02
CA ASP A 253 2.18 15.04 38.98
C ASP A 253 3.36 14.20 38.46
N GLY A 254 3.10 12.98 37.97
CA GLY A 254 4.09 12.00 37.52
C GLY A 254 4.56 11.01 38.59
N GLN A 255 4.19 11.19 39.86
CA GLN A 255 4.48 10.26 40.96
C GLN A 255 3.23 9.84 41.74
N ASN A 256 2.24 10.73 41.79
CA ASN A 256 0.99 10.54 42.51
C ASN A 256 -0.17 10.55 41.52
N ILE A 257 -1.22 9.81 41.85
CA ILE A 257 -2.51 9.89 41.16
C ILE A 257 -3.58 10.25 42.18
N TRP A 258 -4.44 11.18 41.79
CA TRP A 258 -5.65 11.54 42.52
C TRP A 258 -6.86 11.34 41.62
N GLU A 259 -7.87 10.64 42.12
CA GLU A 259 -9.16 10.54 41.45
C GLU A 259 -10.19 11.34 42.22
N LEU A 260 -10.87 12.23 41.50
CA LEU A 260 -11.84 13.15 42.05
C LEU A 260 -13.17 12.96 41.34
N GLN A 261 -14.24 12.98 42.11
CA GLN A 261 -15.62 12.81 41.62
C GLN A 261 -16.40 14.10 41.85
N ALA A 262 -17.38 14.38 41.00
CA ALA A 262 -18.19 15.60 41.11
C ALA A 262 -18.95 15.73 42.44
N TRP A 263 -19.20 14.62 43.14
CA TRP A 263 -19.81 14.62 44.47
C TRP A 263 -18.84 14.95 45.61
N THR A 264 -17.53 15.04 45.35
CA THR A 264 -16.55 15.46 46.36
C THR A 264 -16.81 16.91 46.77
N GLU A 265 -16.88 17.17 48.07
CA GLU A 265 -17.11 18.53 48.59
C GLU A 265 -16.02 19.49 48.09
N GLY A 266 -16.43 20.60 47.48
CA GLY A 266 -15.49 21.60 46.92
C GLY A 266 -14.90 21.24 45.55
N PHE A 267 -15.36 20.16 44.90
CA PHE A 267 -14.85 19.73 43.58
C PHE A 267 -14.93 20.81 42.51
N VAL A 268 -16.12 21.42 42.32
CA VAL A 268 -16.31 22.43 41.26
C VAL A 268 -15.40 23.66 41.47
N PRO A 269 -15.37 24.31 42.66
CA PRO A 269 -14.43 25.40 42.93
C PRO A 269 -12.95 25.00 42.75
N PHE A 270 -12.59 23.77 43.12
CA PHE A 270 -11.23 23.26 42.93
C PHE A 270 -10.88 23.13 41.44
N MET A 271 -11.75 22.52 40.63
CA MET A 271 -11.52 22.36 39.19
C MET A 271 -11.47 23.71 38.48
N GLU A 272 -12.35 24.65 38.84
CA GLU A 272 -12.31 26.02 38.31
C GLU A 272 -10.98 26.71 38.62
N LYS A 273 -10.53 26.62 39.88
CA LYS A 273 -9.28 27.22 40.32
C LYS A 273 -8.08 26.58 39.63
N LEU A 274 -8.02 25.25 39.55
CA LEU A 274 -6.95 24.50 38.91
C LEU A 274 -6.84 24.84 37.42
N LEU A 275 -7.96 24.78 36.69
CA LEU A 275 -7.98 25.02 35.25
C LEU A 275 -7.68 26.47 34.87
N ALA A 276 -8.07 27.44 35.70
CA ALA A 276 -7.80 28.86 35.48
C ALA A 276 -6.36 29.30 35.85
N ASP A 277 -5.62 28.50 36.64
CA ASP A 277 -4.30 28.89 37.14
C ASP A 277 -3.20 28.88 36.06
N GLU A 278 -2.64 30.03 35.70
CA GLU A 278 -1.61 30.13 34.67
C GLU A 278 -0.25 29.53 35.09
N THR A 279 0.00 29.37 36.39
CA THR A 279 1.27 28.85 36.94
C THR A 279 1.38 27.32 36.88
N ILE A 280 0.25 26.64 36.66
CA ILE A 280 0.17 25.18 36.55
C ILE A 280 0.04 24.84 35.07
N SER A 281 1.04 24.17 34.51
CA SER A 281 0.98 23.66 33.13
C SER A 281 0.16 22.37 33.10
N LYS A 282 -0.83 22.26 32.20
CA LYS A 282 -1.70 21.08 32.10
C LYS A 282 -1.49 20.34 30.79
N ARG A 283 -1.46 19.01 30.87
CA ARG A 283 -1.50 18.10 29.73
C ARG A 283 -2.75 17.25 29.82
N THR A 284 -3.46 17.06 28.72
CA THR A 284 -4.73 16.33 28.70
C THR A 284 -4.86 15.51 27.41
N ASP A 285 -5.98 14.82 27.23
CA ASP A 285 -6.32 14.06 26.04
C ASP A 285 -7.48 14.65 25.24
N ASN A 286 -8.22 15.59 25.83
CA ASN A 286 -9.34 16.27 25.18
C ASN A 286 -9.56 17.68 25.74
N ALA A 287 -8.68 18.61 25.37
CA ALA A 287 -8.75 20.01 25.79
C ALA A 287 -10.07 20.66 25.37
N LYS A 288 -10.63 20.26 24.22
CA LYS A 288 -11.92 20.79 23.73
C LYS A 288 -13.03 20.55 24.74
N ALA A 289 -13.14 19.34 25.29
CA ALA A 289 -14.16 19.02 26.29
C ALA A 289 -14.00 19.85 27.57
N LEU A 290 -12.76 20.07 28.03
CA LEU A 290 -12.50 20.93 29.19
C LEU A 290 -12.96 22.38 28.95
N TYR A 291 -12.64 22.95 27.78
CA TYR A 291 -13.05 24.31 27.42
C TYR A 291 -14.56 24.51 27.36
N THR A 292 -15.35 23.45 27.13
CA THR A 292 -16.81 23.54 27.20
C THR A 292 -17.35 23.65 28.62
N ALA A 293 -16.58 23.20 29.61
CA ALA A 293 -16.99 23.22 31.01
C ALA A 293 -16.49 24.47 31.73
N VAL A 294 -15.19 24.77 31.61
CA VAL A 294 -14.54 25.86 32.33
C VAL A 294 -13.51 26.55 31.43
N PRO A 295 -13.35 27.89 31.50
CA PRO A 295 -12.23 28.58 30.84
C PRO A 295 -10.87 28.05 31.34
N CYS A 296 -10.11 27.41 30.46
CA CYS A 296 -8.82 26.82 30.81
C CYS A 296 -7.64 27.72 30.40
N ARG A 297 -6.63 27.78 31.28
CA ARG A 297 -5.34 28.44 31.05
C ARG A 297 -4.19 27.43 31.16
N SER A 298 -3.11 27.70 30.44
CA SER A 298 -1.87 26.90 30.46
C SER A 298 -2.07 25.41 30.15
N ILE A 299 -3.00 25.06 29.25
CA ILE A 299 -2.98 23.76 28.59
C ILE A 299 -1.84 23.77 27.57
N VAL A 300 -0.82 22.96 27.80
CA VAL A 300 0.42 22.93 27.00
C VAL A 300 0.54 21.70 26.10
N PHE A 301 -0.31 20.69 26.31
CA PHE A 301 -0.32 19.48 25.50
C PHE A 301 -1.70 18.81 25.48
N ASP A 302 -2.06 18.24 24.33
CA ASP A 302 -3.26 17.45 24.12
C ASP A 302 -2.87 16.20 23.31
N THR A 303 -3.05 15.00 23.87
CA THR A 303 -2.64 13.76 23.21
C THR A 303 -3.45 13.46 21.95
N GLY A 304 -4.74 13.81 21.92
CA GLY A 304 -5.59 13.63 20.75
C GLY A 304 -5.15 14.53 19.58
N LEU A 305 -4.82 15.79 19.86
CA LEU A 305 -4.25 16.71 18.87
C LEU A 305 -2.85 16.29 18.42
N ALA A 306 -2.01 15.79 19.33
CA ALA A 306 -0.71 15.24 18.97
C ALA A 306 -0.86 14.04 18.03
N GLY A 307 -1.79 13.12 18.34
CA GLY A 307 -2.15 12.00 17.47
C GLY A 307 -2.61 12.46 16.09
N TYR A 308 -3.47 13.48 16.02
CA TYR A 308 -3.92 14.08 14.75
C TYR A 308 -2.77 14.68 13.93
N LEU A 309 -1.82 15.36 14.56
CA LEU A 309 -0.67 15.92 13.86
C LEU A 309 0.29 14.85 13.32
N LEU A 310 0.40 13.72 14.00
CA LEU A 310 1.23 12.58 13.58
C LEU A 310 0.58 11.77 12.45
N ASN A 311 -0.73 11.51 12.54
CA ASN A 311 -1.48 10.78 11.53
C ASN A 311 -2.88 11.38 11.31
N PRO A 312 -3.03 12.43 10.48
CA PRO A 312 -4.30 13.13 10.31
C PRO A 312 -5.38 12.29 9.60
N ASN A 313 -5.01 11.14 9.02
CA ASN A 313 -5.91 10.24 8.32
C ASN A 313 -6.49 9.14 9.24
N ALA A 314 -6.07 9.09 10.51
CA ALA A 314 -6.62 8.13 11.46
C ALA A 314 -8.11 8.44 11.73
N SER A 315 -8.90 7.38 11.81
CA SER A 315 -10.34 7.45 12.06
C SER A 315 -10.72 7.77 13.52
N ASP A 316 -9.76 7.71 14.44
CA ASP A 316 -9.93 7.87 15.88
C ASP A 316 -8.58 8.23 16.53
N TYR A 317 -8.62 8.99 17.63
CA TYR A 317 -7.47 9.42 18.43
C TYR A 317 -7.68 9.15 19.92
N SER A 318 -8.50 8.14 20.26
CA SER A 318 -8.67 7.66 21.62
C SER A 318 -7.34 7.26 22.25
N ARG A 319 -7.24 7.42 23.58
CA ARG A 319 -6.03 7.06 24.33
C ARG A 319 -5.67 5.59 24.14
N GLU A 320 -6.68 4.73 24.10
CA GLU A 320 -6.52 3.29 23.96
C GLU A 320 -5.85 2.95 22.62
N ARG A 321 -6.28 3.61 21.54
CA ARG A 321 -5.68 3.45 20.22
C ARG A 321 -4.26 4.02 20.16
N LEU A 322 -4.06 5.25 20.63
CA LEU A 322 -2.75 5.89 20.64
C LEU A 322 -1.73 5.08 21.47
N ALA A 323 -2.16 4.53 22.60
CA ALA A 323 -1.33 3.64 23.41
C ALA A 323 -0.96 2.36 22.65
N GLN A 324 -1.89 1.77 21.88
CA GLN A 324 -1.60 0.58 21.07
C GLN A 324 -0.62 0.87 19.93
N GLU A 325 -0.79 1.99 19.22
CA GLU A 325 0.09 2.41 18.13
C GLU A 325 1.53 2.61 18.62
N GLU A 326 1.70 3.19 19.82
CA GLU A 326 3.00 3.42 20.46
C GLU A 326 3.49 2.24 21.33
N ASN A 327 2.81 1.09 21.30
CA ASN A 327 3.13 -0.10 22.12
C ASN A 327 3.22 0.17 23.64
N ILE A 328 2.42 1.13 24.13
CA ILE A 328 2.27 1.44 25.55
C ILE A 328 1.27 0.45 26.15
N THR A 329 1.75 -0.35 27.11
CA THR A 329 0.89 -1.24 27.90
C THR A 329 0.31 -0.44 29.07
N PRO A 330 -1.02 -0.42 29.27
CA PRO A 330 -1.61 0.14 30.47
C PRO A 330 -1.00 -0.51 31.71
N LEU A 331 -0.70 0.28 32.74
CA LEU A 331 -0.26 -0.28 34.01
C LEU A 331 -1.41 -1.10 34.62
N PRO A 332 -1.14 -2.30 35.15
CA PRO A 332 -2.16 -3.03 35.90
C PRO A 332 -2.60 -2.18 37.10
N CYS A 333 -3.90 -1.95 37.22
CA CYS A 333 -4.49 -1.31 38.40
C CYS A 333 -4.70 -2.40 39.46
N GLU A 334 -3.88 -2.44 40.51
CA GLU A 334 -4.13 -3.29 41.68
C GLU A 334 -5.18 -2.61 42.58
N HIS A 335 -6.43 -2.57 42.12
CA HIS A 335 -7.59 -2.38 42.99
C HIS A 335 -8.49 -3.62 42.87
N ASP A 336 -7.99 -4.75 43.36
CA ASP A 336 -8.82 -5.84 43.86
C ASP A 336 -9.22 -5.50 45.30
N ASN A 337 -10.37 -4.83 45.45
CA ASN A 337 -11.40 -5.04 46.50
C ASN A 337 -12.53 -4.02 46.37
#